data_AF-T1H6W2-F1
#
_entry.id   AF-T1H6W2-F1
#
_cell.length_a   1.000
_cell.length_b   1.000
_cell.length_c   1.000
_cell.angle_alpha   90.00
_cell.angle_beta   90.00
_cell.angle_gamma   90.00
#
_symmetry.space_group_name_H-M   'P 1'
#
loop_
_entity.id
_entity.type
_entity.pdbx_description
1 polymer ?
#
loop_
_entity_poly.entity_id
_entity_poly.type
_entity_poly.pdbx_seq_one_letter_code
_entity_poly.pdbx_strand_id
1 'polypeptide(L)'
;PGSERRMLAWNVPPEELKYIPSHWLNYEEPQQSMHYLLGMMYIFFMCMSLVGNGLVIWIFLSAKSLRTPSNILVVNLALCDFFMMAKTPVFIYNSFSQGYAMGHLGCQIYGVIGSYTGIGTSTTNAFIAYDRYNVITRPMEGKM
;
A
#
# COMPACT_ATOMS: atom_id res chain seq x y z
N PRO A 1 13.27 -26.15 27.81
CA PRO A 1 11.95 -25.49 28.00
C PRO A 1 11.34 -25.18 26.63
N GLY A 2 10.51 -26.11 26.13
CA GLY A 2 10.01 -26.08 24.75
C GLY A 2 9.10 -24.88 24.51
N SER A 3 9.37 -24.15 23.43
CA SER A 3 8.41 -23.20 22.87
C SER A 3 7.11 -23.96 22.63
N GLU A 4 6.08 -23.66 23.40
CA GLU A 4 4.72 -24.12 23.13
C GLU A 4 4.39 -23.72 21.69
N ARG A 5 4.07 -24.69 20.82
CA ARG A 5 3.74 -24.39 19.42
C ARG A 5 2.41 -23.66 19.41
N ARG A 6 2.44 -22.36 19.15
CA ARG A 6 1.23 -21.57 19.01
C ARG A 6 0.75 -21.63 17.57
N MET A 7 -0.56 -21.73 17.40
CA MET A 7 -1.20 -21.69 16.09
C MET A 7 -1.44 -20.24 15.68
N LEU A 8 -1.61 -19.99 14.38
CA LEU A 8 -2.11 -18.70 13.91
C LEU A 8 -3.42 -18.34 14.62
N ALA A 9 -3.57 -17.05 14.94
CA ALA A 9 -4.68 -16.50 15.69
C ALA A 9 -4.79 -16.91 17.18
N TRP A 10 -3.72 -17.44 17.79
CA TRP A 10 -3.71 -17.79 19.23
C TRP A 10 -4.07 -16.62 20.18
N ASN A 11 -3.82 -15.38 19.76
CA ASN A 11 -4.08 -14.16 20.52
C ASN A 11 -5.30 -13.36 20.01
N VAL A 12 -6.13 -13.95 19.15
CA VAL A 12 -7.30 -13.27 18.57
C VAL A 12 -8.53 -13.50 19.46
N PRO A 13 -9.29 -12.45 19.81
CA PRO A 13 -10.53 -12.58 20.59
C PRO A 13 -11.57 -13.48 19.88
N PRO A 14 -12.33 -14.32 20.62
CA PRO A 14 -13.31 -15.23 20.02
C PRO A 14 -14.35 -14.56 19.12
N GLU A 15 -14.75 -13.33 19.45
CA GLU A 15 -15.70 -12.52 18.69
C GLU A 15 -15.18 -12.11 17.29
N GLU A 16 -13.87 -12.06 17.11
CA GLU A 16 -13.19 -11.70 15.86
C GLU A 16 -12.83 -12.92 15.01
N LEU A 17 -12.72 -14.12 15.61
CA LEU A 17 -12.40 -15.37 14.90
C LEU A 17 -13.38 -15.68 13.76
N LYS A 18 -14.64 -15.24 13.86
CA LYS A 18 -15.65 -15.39 12.81
C LYS A 18 -15.27 -14.73 11.47
N TYR A 19 -14.34 -13.77 11.48
CA TYR A 19 -13.85 -13.09 10.28
C TYR A 19 -12.60 -13.75 9.67
N ILE A 20 -12.01 -14.75 10.36
CA ILE A 20 -10.81 -15.45 9.91
C ILE A 20 -11.22 -16.81 9.33
N PRO A 21 -10.91 -17.10 8.05
CA PRO A 21 -11.20 -18.41 7.47
C PRO A 21 -10.52 -19.54 8.25
N SER A 22 -11.26 -20.62 8.51
CA SER A 22 -10.77 -21.79 9.28
C SER A 22 -9.52 -22.42 8.69
N HIS A 23 -9.30 -22.28 7.37
CA HIS A 23 -8.07 -22.69 6.69
C HIS A 23 -6.81 -22.16 7.38
N TRP A 24 -6.78 -20.87 7.75
CA TRP A 24 -5.60 -20.23 8.33
C TRP A 24 -5.31 -20.67 9.77
N LEU A 25 -6.30 -21.20 10.49
CA LEU A 25 -6.13 -21.66 11.88
C LEU A 25 -5.33 -22.98 11.99
N ASN A 26 -5.06 -23.64 10.85
CA ASN A 26 -4.33 -24.91 10.81
C ASN A 26 -2.80 -24.75 10.69
N TYR A 27 -2.30 -23.51 10.61
CA TYR A 27 -0.88 -23.24 10.47
C TYR A 27 -0.27 -22.75 11.78
N GLU A 28 0.98 -23.14 12.03
CA GLU A 28 1.76 -22.65 13.17
C GLU A 28 2.09 -21.16 13.00
N GLU A 29 2.19 -20.42 14.11
CA GLU A 29 2.58 -19.02 14.06
C GLU A 29 4.03 -18.87 13.53
N PRO A 30 4.31 -17.89 12.66
CA PRO A 30 5.68 -17.59 12.26
C PRO A 30 6.54 -17.18 13.45
N GLN A 31 7.85 -17.34 13.31
CA GLN A 31 8.80 -16.86 14.31
C GLN A 31 8.67 -15.35 14.50
N GLN A 32 8.74 -14.90 15.76
CA GLN A 32 8.63 -13.48 16.14
C GLN A 32 9.61 -12.56 15.40
N SER A 33 10.81 -13.05 15.08
CA SER A 33 11.82 -12.36 14.29
C SER A 33 11.31 -11.97 12.89
N MET A 34 10.52 -12.83 12.25
CA MET A 34 9.95 -12.58 10.92
C MET A 34 8.91 -11.48 10.96
N HIS A 35 8.08 -11.45 12.01
CA HIS A 35 7.15 -10.36 12.25
C HIS A 35 7.90 -9.02 12.39
N TYR A 36 8.90 -8.95 13.27
CA TYR A 36 9.66 -7.71 13.44
C TYR A 36 10.44 -7.27 12.21
N LEU A 37 11.05 -8.22 11.48
CA LEU A 37 11.73 -7.94 10.21
C LEU A 37 10.76 -7.31 9.19
N LEU A 38 9.57 -7.88 9.05
CA LEU A 38 8.54 -7.39 8.14
C LEU A 38 8.06 -5.99 8.56
N GLY A 39 7.79 -5.77 9.85
CA GLY A 39 7.44 -4.45 10.39
C GLY A 39 8.49 -3.38 10.10
N MET A 40 9.77 -3.68 10.35
CA MET A 40 10.89 -2.76 10.06
C MET A 40 11.04 -2.46 8.57
N MET A 41 10.90 -3.48 7.71
CA MET A 41 10.95 -3.31 6.26
C MET A 41 9.84 -2.37 5.76
N TYR A 42 8.61 -2.54 6.26
CA TYR A 42 7.48 -1.69 5.88
C TYR A 42 7.60 -0.27 6.43
N ILE A 43 8.24 -0.05 7.58
CA ILE A 43 8.59 1.31 8.04
C ILE A 43 9.51 1.99 7.02
N PHE A 44 10.56 1.29 6.56
CA PHE A 44 11.48 1.82 5.56
C PHE A 44 10.75 2.18 4.24
N PHE A 45 9.93 1.26 3.71
CA PHE A 45 9.15 1.53 2.50
C PHE A 45 8.17 2.67 2.66
N MET A 46 7.52 2.78 3.82
CA MET A 46 6.60 3.87 4.14
C MET A 46 7.33 5.22 4.12
N CYS A 47 8.47 5.33 4.81
CA CYS A 47 9.24 6.57 4.84
C CYS A 47 9.70 6.99 3.43
N MET A 48 10.27 6.05 2.67
CA MET A 48 10.74 6.32 1.30
C MET A 48 9.60 6.77 0.38
N SER A 49 8.45 6.09 0.44
CA SER A 49 7.30 6.42 -0.41
C SER A 49 6.65 7.73 -0.02
N LEU A 50 6.39 7.97 1.28
CA LEU A 50 5.73 9.21 1.72
C LEU A 50 6.59 10.44 1.41
N VAL A 51 7.90 10.36 1.64
CA VAL A 51 8.83 11.45 1.29
C VAL A 51 8.93 11.62 -0.22
N GLY A 52 9.20 10.53 -0.96
CA GLY A 52 9.39 10.59 -2.41
C GLY A 52 8.16 11.11 -3.14
N ASN A 53 7.00 10.50 -2.90
CA ASN A 53 5.74 10.91 -3.53
C ASN A 53 5.25 12.27 -3.02
N GLY A 54 5.49 12.59 -1.74
CA GLY A 54 5.20 13.91 -1.19
C GLY A 54 5.98 15.02 -1.88
N LEU A 55 7.27 14.81 -2.18
CA LEU A 55 8.10 15.75 -2.93
C LEU A 55 7.60 15.93 -4.37
N VAL A 56 7.22 14.84 -5.04
CA VAL A 56 6.62 14.90 -6.38
C VAL A 56 5.37 15.78 -6.36
N ILE A 57 4.43 15.49 -5.45
CA ILE A 57 3.20 16.28 -5.29
C ILE A 57 3.52 17.76 -5.04
N TRP A 58 4.47 18.05 -4.13
CA TRP A 58 4.90 19.42 -3.84
C TRP A 58 5.36 20.15 -5.10
N ILE A 59 6.31 19.56 -5.84
CA ILE A 59 6.95 20.18 -7.00
C ILE A 59 5.90 20.56 -8.05
N PHE A 60 4.99 19.64 -8.37
CA PHE A 60 3.95 19.88 -9.39
C PHE A 60 2.88 20.89 -8.93
N LEU A 61 2.58 20.96 -7.64
CA LEU A 61 1.67 21.98 -7.11
C LEU A 61 2.30 23.39 -7.13
N SER A 62 3.59 23.47 -6.82
CA SER A 62 4.34 24.73 -6.69
C SER A 62 4.74 25.34 -8.05
N ALA A 63 5.10 24.50 -9.02
CA ALA A 63 5.55 24.97 -10.33
C ALA A 63 4.39 25.02 -11.35
N LYS A 64 3.81 26.22 -11.55
CA LYS A 64 2.71 26.42 -12.52
C LYS A 64 3.08 26.01 -13.96
N SER A 65 4.35 26.13 -14.34
CA SER A 65 4.86 25.73 -15.66
C SER A 65 4.74 24.23 -15.94
N LEU A 66 4.58 23.39 -14.90
CA LEU A 66 4.47 21.94 -15.03
C LEU A 66 3.02 21.44 -15.14
N ARG A 67 2.01 22.33 -15.18
CA ARG A 67 0.59 21.93 -15.22
C ARG A 67 0.12 21.58 -16.63
N THR A 68 0.65 20.49 -17.19
CA THR A 68 0.21 19.91 -18.46
C THR A 68 -0.64 18.66 -18.23
N PRO A 69 -1.49 18.24 -19.19
CA PRO A 69 -2.32 17.05 -19.06
C PRO A 69 -1.53 15.79 -18.69
N SER A 70 -0.37 15.55 -19.34
CA SER A 70 0.49 14.40 -19.03
C SER A 70 1.05 14.47 -17.59
N ASN A 71 1.31 15.66 -17.06
CA ASN A 71 1.84 15.84 -15.71
C ASN A 71 0.77 15.65 -14.62
N ILE A 72 -0.52 15.84 -14.94
CA ILE A 72 -1.62 15.52 -14.02
C ILE A 72 -1.66 14.00 -13.74
N LEU A 73 -1.36 13.17 -14.75
CA LEU A 73 -1.25 11.72 -14.55
C LEU A 73 -0.14 11.35 -13.56
N VAL A 74 1.01 12.03 -13.65
CA VAL A 74 2.13 11.83 -12.71
C VAL A 74 1.73 12.23 -11.27
N VAL A 75 0.99 13.32 -11.11
CA VAL A 75 0.48 13.73 -9.79
C VAL A 75 -0.52 12.71 -9.24
N ASN A 76 -1.43 12.20 -10.08
CA ASN A 76 -2.38 11.17 -9.65
C ASN A 76 -1.67 9.89 -9.21
N LEU A 77 -0.65 9.47 -9.96
CA LEU A 77 0.20 8.33 -9.61
C LEU A 77 0.86 8.53 -8.24
N ALA A 78 1.47 9.70 -8.02
CA ALA A 78 2.11 10.03 -6.75
C ALA A 78 1.12 10.07 -5.57
N LEU A 79 -0.10 10.57 -5.79
CA LEU A 79 -1.17 10.53 -4.78
C LEU A 79 -1.56 9.10 -4.44
N CYS A 80 -1.77 8.23 -5.43
CA CYS A 80 -2.10 6.83 -5.20
C CYS A 80 -1.00 6.11 -4.41
N ASP A 81 0.27 6.29 -4.79
CA ASP A 81 1.41 5.67 -4.11
C ASP A 81 1.63 6.21 -2.69
N PHE A 82 1.36 7.50 -2.47
CA PHE A 82 1.37 8.13 -1.14
C PHE A 82 0.32 7.49 -0.22
N PHE A 83 -0.94 7.43 -0.67
CA PHE A 83 -2.02 6.84 0.13
C PHE A 83 -1.86 5.33 0.33
N MET A 84 -1.30 4.61 -0.66
CA MET A 84 -0.97 3.19 -0.54
C MET A 84 -0.01 2.92 0.62
N MET A 85 0.91 3.84 0.89
CA MET A 85 1.84 3.73 2.02
C MET A 85 1.34 4.41 3.29
N ALA A 86 0.45 5.40 3.21
CA ALA A 86 -0.15 6.04 4.38
C ALA A 86 -1.02 5.09 5.22
N LYS A 87 -1.60 4.04 4.61
CA LYS A 87 -2.35 2.98 5.33
C LYS A 87 -1.47 1.93 6.01
N THR A 88 -0.17 1.88 5.67
CA THR A 88 0.79 0.88 6.16
C THR A 88 1.02 0.87 7.69
N PRO A 89 0.80 1.95 8.47
CA PRO A 89 0.84 1.87 9.93
C PRO A 89 -0.06 0.79 10.54
N VAL A 90 -1.23 0.50 9.93
CA VAL A 90 -2.09 -0.62 10.36
C VAL A 90 -1.31 -1.93 10.27
N PHE A 91 -0.67 -2.20 9.15
CA PHE A 91 0.13 -3.41 8.97
C PHE A 91 1.33 -3.47 9.92
N ILE A 92 2.04 -2.35 10.08
CA ILE A 92 3.20 -2.25 10.98
C ILE A 92 2.78 -2.58 12.41
N TYR A 93 1.67 -2.02 12.89
CA TYR A 93 1.14 -2.30 14.23
C TYR A 93 0.77 -3.77 14.42
N ASN A 94 0.07 -4.37 13.46
CA ASN A 94 -0.25 -5.81 13.48
C ASN A 94 1.02 -6.67 13.46
N SER A 95 2.05 -6.24 12.71
CA SER A 95 3.33 -6.93 12.62
C SER A 95 4.06 -6.93 13.97
N PHE A 96 4.21 -5.79 14.64
CA PHE A 96 4.83 -5.73 15.98
C PHE A 96 4.00 -6.42 17.07
N SER A 97 2.68 -6.52 16.88
CA SER A 97 1.78 -7.25 17.77
C SER A 97 1.70 -8.76 17.45
N GLN A 98 2.52 -9.25 16.51
CA GLN A 98 2.60 -10.66 16.11
C GLN A 98 1.26 -11.24 15.62
N GLY A 99 0.38 -10.42 15.06
CA GLY A 99 -0.93 -10.89 14.64
C GLY A 99 -1.97 -9.80 14.43
N TYR A 100 -3.23 -10.24 14.41
CA TYR A 100 -4.40 -9.42 14.10
C TYR A 100 -4.81 -8.56 15.30
N ALA A 101 -4.12 -7.45 15.49
CA ALA A 101 -4.29 -6.55 16.64
C ALA A 101 -5.24 -5.37 16.38
N MET A 102 -5.44 -4.95 15.12
CA MET A 102 -6.30 -3.81 14.78
C MET A 102 -7.75 -4.23 14.44
N GLY A 103 -8.09 -5.51 14.65
CA GLY A 103 -9.45 -6.01 14.49
C GLY A 103 -10.02 -5.93 13.07
N HIS A 104 -11.32 -6.18 12.96
CA HIS A 104 -12.00 -6.24 11.66
C HIS A 104 -12.00 -4.91 10.92
N LEU A 105 -12.24 -3.83 11.66
CA LEU A 105 -12.27 -2.50 11.08
C LEU A 105 -10.91 -2.12 10.48
N GLY A 106 -9.81 -2.40 11.20
CA GLY A 106 -8.46 -2.15 10.69
C GLY A 106 -8.16 -2.92 9.41
N CYS A 107 -8.57 -4.19 9.35
CA CYS A 107 -8.44 -5.04 8.17
C CYS A 107 -9.22 -4.48 6.97
N GLN A 108 -10.47 -4.08 7.18
CA GLN A 108 -11.31 -3.49 6.13
C GLN A 108 -10.72 -2.19 5.59
N ILE A 109 -10.30 -1.27 6.47
CA ILE A 109 -9.67 -0.01 6.06
C ILE A 109 -8.40 -0.28 5.26
N TYR A 110 -7.55 -1.20 5.73
CA TYR A 110 -6.31 -1.58 5.05
C TYR A 110 -6.59 -2.13 3.65
N GLY A 111 -7.55 -3.05 3.53
CA GLY A 111 -7.95 -3.67 2.28
C GLY A 111 -8.57 -2.68 1.29
N VAL A 112 -9.49 -1.84 1.76
CA VAL A 112 -10.18 -0.83 0.95
C VAL A 112 -9.17 0.17 0.38
N ILE A 113 -8.39 0.83 1.25
CA ILE A 113 -7.41 1.84 0.79
C ILE A 113 -6.39 1.19 -0.14
N GLY A 114 -5.88 0.01 0.21
CA GLY A 114 -4.93 -0.72 -0.63
C GLY A 114 -5.48 -1.07 -2.01
N SER A 115 -6.74 -1.49 -2.08
CA SER A 115 -7.38 -1.87 -3.35
C SER A 115 -7.61 -0.67 -4.25
N TYR A 116 -8.21 0.40 -3.73
CA TYR A 116 -8.49 1.61 -4.52
C TYR A 116 -7.21 2.28 -5.01
N THR A 117 -6.19 2.40 -4.15
CA THR A 117 -4.90 3.00 -4.54
C THR A 117 -4.14 2.12 -5.52
N GLY A 118 -4.15 0.80 -5.36
CA GLY A 118 -3.48 -0.12 -6.29
C GLY A 118 -4.12 -0.15 -7.68
N ILE A 119 -5.45 -0.16 -7.75
CA ILE A 119 -6.17 -0.02 -9.01
C ILE A 119 -5.88 1.36 -9.62
N GLY A 120 -5.94 2.43 -8.82
CA GLY A 120 -5.63 3.80 -9.26
C GLY A 120 -4.24 3.93 -9.88
N THR A 121 -3.20 3.42 -9.22
CA THR A 121 -1.82 3.37 -9.73
C THR A 121 -1.75 2.60 -11.06
N SER A 122 -2.38 1.43 -11.14
CA SER A 122 -2.36 0.58 -12.34
C SER A 122 -3.05 1.26 -13.53
N THR A 123 -4.23 1.83 -13.31
CA THR A 123 -4.98 2.58 -14.32
C THR A 123 -4.20 3.81 -14.78
N THR A 124 -3.58 4.54 -13.86
CA THR A 124 -2.77 5.73 -14.20
C THR A 124 -1.57 5.36 -15.04
N ASN A 125 -0.86 4.28 -14.71
CA ASN A 125 0.25 3.78 -15.52
C ASN A 125 -0.18 3.42 -16.95
N ALA A 126 -1.37 2.83 -17.12
CA ALA A 126 -1.93 2.55 -18.45
C ALA A 126 -2.18 3.84 -19.26
N PHE A 127 -2.74 4.88 -18.64
CA PHE A 127 -2.93 6.17 -19.30
C PHE A 127 -1.61 6.86 -19.65
N ILE A 128 -0.61 6.80 -18.77
CA ILE A 128 0.74 7.32 -19.06
C ILE A 128 1.34 6.58 -20.26
N ALA A 129 1.26 5.25 -20.29
CA ALA A 129 1.77 4.46 -21.41
C ALA A 129 1.07 4.83 -22.73
N TYR A 130 -0.25 5.04 -22.70
CA TYR A 130 -1.03 5.47 -23.86
C TYR A 130 -0.65 6.88 -24.35
N ASP A 131 -0.49 7.84 -23.43
CA ASP A 131 0.00 9.19 -23.74
C ASP A 131 1.39 9.14 -24.40
N ARG A 132 2.32 8.35 -23.85
CA ARG A 132 3.66 8.17 -24.44
C ARG A 132 3.61 7.52 -25.82
N TYR A 133 2.75 6.52 -26.01
CA TYR A 133 2.55 5.89 -27.31
C TYR A 133 2.09 6.88 -28.38
N ASN A 134 1.10 7.72 -28.06
CA ASN A 134 0.56 8.71 -29.00
C ASN A 134 1.60 9.78 -29.37
N VAL A 135 2.36 10.29 -28.39
CA VAL A 135 3.41 11.29 -28.64
C VAL A 135 4.50 10.75 -29.58
N ILE A 136 4.85 9.46 -29.44
CA ILE A 136 5.89 8.83 -30.27
C ILE A 136 5.38 8.49 -31.67
N THR A 137 4.18 7.91 -31.78
CA THR A 137 3.68 7.37 -33.06
C THR A 137 2.94 8.39 -33.91
N ARG A 138 2.41 9.47 -33.32
CA ARG A 138 1.60 10.49 -34.00
C ARG A 138 2.11 11.92 -33.73
N PRO A 139 3.35 12.25 -34.17
CA PRO A 139 3.96 13.54 -33.85
C PRO A 139 3.27 14.76 -34.48
N MET A 140 2.50 14.58 -35.57
CA MET A 140 1.86 15.66 -36.34
C MET A 140 0.38 15.93 -35.98
N GLU A 141 -0.27 15.05 -35.21
CA GLU A 141 -1.65 15.21 -34.72
C GLU A 141 -1.68 15.78 -33.28
N GLY A 142 -0.57 16.40 -32.85
CA GLY A 142 -0.14 16.43 -31.46
C GLY A 142 -0.90 17.34 -30.48
N LYS A 143 -0.96 16.79 -29.26
CA LYS A 143 -1.33 17.36 -27.95
C LYS A 143 -2.81 17.24 -27.57
N MET A 144 -3.08 16.40 -26.57
CA MET A 144 -4.22 16.63 -25.66
C MET A 144 -3.95 17.90 -24.84
#